data_AF-A0A150HXV4-F1
#
_entry.id   AF-A0A150HXV4-F1
#
_cell.length_a   1.000
_cell.length_b   1.000
_cell.length_c   1.000
_cell.angle_alpha   90.00
_cell.angle_beta   90.00
_cell.angle_gamma   90.00
#
_symmetry.space_group_name_H-M   'P 1'
#
loop_
_entity.id
_entity.type
_entity.pdbx_description
1 polymer ?
#
loop_
_entity_poly.entity_id
_entity_poly.type
_entity_poly.pdbx_seq_one_letter_code
_entity_poly.pdbx_strand_id
1 'polypeptide(L)'
;MNIEKYPQPLDQVVFRQCCELIDEILQDYRAVINQSYQGYLNHCKRVAACCLMLSKDGSKETLRKIAIAAAFHDICIWTAHY
;
A
#
# COMPACT_ATOMS: atom_id res chain seq x y z
N MET A 1 5.09 28.49 -16.88
CA MET A 1 4.44 27.15 -16.87
C MET A 1 4.26 26.76 -15.41
N ASN A 2 3.02 26.71 -14.90
CA ASN A 2 2.79 26.50 -13.47
C ASN A 2 2.92 25.01 -13.14
N ILE A 3 4.03 24.63 -12.49
CA ILE A 3 4.44 23.24 -12.25
C ILE A 3 3.58 22.59 -11.14
N GLU A 4 2.78 23.37 -10.43
CA GLU A 4 1.87 22.94 -9.36
C GLU A 4 0.72 22.03 -9.83
N LYS A 5 0.43 21.98 -11.13
CA LYS A 5 -0.66 21.16 -11.69
C LYS A 5 -0.31 19.69 -11.91
N TYR A 6 0.97 19.33 -11.91
CA TYR A 6 1.38 17.93 -12.13
C TYR A 6 1.60 17.25 -10.79
N PRO A 7 1.06 16.04 -10.57
CA PRO A 7 1.43 15.27 -9.39
C PRO A 7 2.96 15.15 -9.40
N GLN A 8 3.57 15.54 -8.28
CA GLN A 8 5.01 15.38 -8.10
C GLN A 8 5.36 13.90 -8.32
N PRO A 9 6.50 13.59 -8.95
CA PRO A 9 6.91 12.21 -9.15
C PRO A 9 6.94 11.50 -7.80
N LEU A 10 6.42 10.27 -7.79
CA LEU A 10 6.42 9.43 -6.59
C LEU A 10 7.85 9.26 -6.08
N ASP A 11 8.08 9.65 -4.84
CA ASP A 11 9.36 9.42 -4.16
C ASP A 11 9.59 7.90 -4.04
N GLN A 12 10.62 7.41 -4.72
CA GLN A 12 10.91 5.99 -4.83
C GLN A 12 11.40 5.38 -3.51
N VAL A 13 12.04 6.18 -2.64
CA VAL A 13 12.49 5.72 -1.31
C VAL A 13 11.28 5.55 -0.40
N VAL A 14 10.43 6.57 -0.37
CA VAL A 14 9.19 6.57 0.42
C VAL A 14 8.26 5.43 -0.05
N PHE A 15 8.11 5.26 -1.36
CA PHE A 15 7.33 4.18 -1.93
C PHE A 15 7.87 2.79 -1.56
N ARG A 16 9.20 2.59 -1.66
CA ARG A 16 9.84 1.33 -1.28
C ARG A 16 9.61 1.00 0.19
N GLN A 17 9.79 1.96 1.09
CA GLN A 17 9.55 1.77 2.52
C GLN A 17 8.10 1.40 2.82
N CYS A 18 7.14 2.04 2.15
CA CYS A 18 5.74 1.66 2.29
C CYS A 18 5.45 0.26 1.73
N CYS A 19 6.09 -0.14 0.63
CA CYS A 19 5.98 -1.49 0.08
C CYS A 19 6.51 -2.55 1.04
N GLU A 20 7.66 -2.30 1.70
CA GLU A 20 8.24 -3.21 2.69
C GLU A 20 7.30 -3.42 3.88
N LEU A 21 6.63 -2.37 4.36
CA LEU A 21 5.63 -2.48 5.42
C LEU A 21 4.39 -3.29 4.98
N ILE A 22 3.94 -3.11 3.73
CA ILE A 22 2.83 -3.91 3.19
C ILE A 22 3.23 -5.38 3.05
N ASP A 23 4.45 -5.64 2.57
CA ASP A 23 5.01 -6.99 2.46
C ASP A 23 5.05 -7.66 3.85
N GLU A 24 5.51 -6.95 4.88
CA GLU A 24 5.55 -7.43 6.27
C GLU A 24 4.15 -7.77 6.79
N ILE A 25 3.18 -6.85 6.66
CA ILE A 25 1.81 -7.07 7.15
C ILE A 25 1.14 -8.24 6.44
N LEU A 26 1.22 -8.31 5.10
CA LEU A 26 0.51 -9.33 4.33
C LEU A 26 1.15 -10.72 4.44
N GLN A 27 2.42 -10.81 4.82
CA GLN A 27 3.09 -12.10 5.01
C GLN A 27 2.36 -12.98 6.04
N ASP A 28 1.78 -12.38 7.10
CA ASP A 28 0.95 -13.10 8.10
C ASP A 28 -0.34 -13.68 7.50
N TYR A 29 -0.83 -13.10 6.40
CA TYR A 29 -2.07 -13.50 5.72
C TYR A 29 -1.81 -14.32 4.44
N ARG A 30 -0.55 -14.63 4.14
CA ARG A 30 -0.18 -15.32 2.90
C ARG A 30 -0.90 -16.66 2.73
N ALA A 31 -1.04 -17.42 3.82
CA ALA A 31 -1.70 -18.72 3.80
C ALA A 31 -3.21 -18.60 3.51
N VAL A 32 -3.90 -17.61 4.09
CA VAL A 32 -5.35 -17.44 3.91
C VAL A 32 -5.71 -16.82 2.56
N ILE A 33 -4.89 -15.89 2.05
CA ILE A 33 -5.10 -15.29 0.72
C ILE A 33 -4.72 -16.28 -0.40
N ASN A 34 -3.76 -17.16 -0.13
CA ASN A 34 -3.36 -18.29 -0.97
C ASN A 34 -3.06 -17.87 -2.44
N GLN A 35 -3.78 -18.43 -3.41
CA GLN A 35 -3.55 -18.21 -4.84
C GLN A 35 -3.65 -16.75 -5.28
N SER A 36 -4.38 -15.93 -4.52
CA SER A 36 -4.53 -14.50 -4.82
C SER A 36 -3.42 -13.63 -4.22
N TYR A 37 -2.50 -14.20 -3.42
CA TYR A 37 -1.55 -13.44 -2.60
C TYR A 37 -0.74 -12.44 -3.40
N GLN A 38 -0.06 -12.91 -4.45
CA GLN A 38 0.79 -12.04 -5.26
C GLN A 38 -0.03 -10.94 -5.96
N GLY A 39 -1.25 -11.26 -6.40
CA GLY A 39 -2.15 -10.30 -7.03
C GLY A 39 -2.62 -9.22 -6.04
N TYR A 40 -3.03 -9.63 -4.85
CA TYR A 40 -3.47 -8.72 -3.79
C TYR A 40 -2.34 -7.84 -3.27
N LEU A 41 -1.16 -8.41 -3.07
CA LEU A 41 0.03 -7.66 -2.67
C LEU A 41 0.37 -6.55 -3.69
N ASN A 42 0.38 -6.89 -4.98
CA ASN A 42 0.62 -5.93 -6.04
C ASN A 42 -0.48 -4.86 -6.12
N HIS A 43 -1.73 -5.22 -5.84
CA HIS A 43 -2.85 -4.28 -5.73
C HIS A 43 -2.64 -3.28 -4.59
N CYS A 44 -2.33 -3.76 -3.38
CA CYS A 44 -2.05 -2.92 -2.22
C CYS A 44 -0.90 -1.92 -2.50
N LYS A 45 0.18 -2.35 -3.17
CA LYS A 45 1.29 -1.48 -3.55
C LYS A 45 0.87 -0.36 -4.53
N ARG A 46 0.00 -0.65 -5.51
CA ARG A 46 -0.53 0.39 -6.42
C ARG A 46 -1.44 1.38 -5.69
N VAL A 47 -2.27 0.90 -4.77
CA VAL A 47 -3.11 1.77 -3.92
C VAL A 47 -2.24 2.68 -3.06
N ALA A 48 -1.21 2.12 -2.42
CA ALA A 48 -0.26 2.90 -1.62
C ALA A 48 0.47 3.97 -2.44
N ALA A 49 0.92 3.65 -3.66
CA ALA A 49 1.51 4.63 -4.57
C ALA A 49 0.57 5.83 -4.83
N CYS A 50 -0.72 5.56 -5.07
CA CYS A 50 -1.74 6.60 -5.24
C CYS A 50 -1.87 7.47 -3.97
N CYS A 51 -1.99 6.85 -2.79
CA CYS A 51 -2.10 7.56 -1.52
C CYS A 51 -0.87 8.43 -1.22
N LEU A 52 0.34 7.95 -1.54
CA LEU A 52 1.58 8.71 -1.34
C LEU A 52 1.65 9.93 -2.26
N MET A 53 1.27 9.78 -3.53
CA MET A 53 1.21 10.90 -4.48
C MET A 53 0.20 11.97 -4.05
N LEU A 54 -0.93 11.57 -3.45
CA LEU A 54 -1.99 12.48 -3.00
C LEU A 54 -1.67 13.16 -1.66
N SER A 55 -1.13 12.42 -0.70
CA SER A 55 -0.81 12.93 0.63
C SER A 55 0.33 13.95 0.61
N LYS A 56 1.31 13.77 -0.30
CA LYS A 56 2.55 14.57 -0.35
C LYS A 56 3.32 14.56 0.99
N ASP A 57 3.10 13.55 1.82
CA ASP A 57 3.75 13.36 3.11
C ASP A 57 4.47 12.00 3.14
N GLY A 58 5.79 12.05 3.26
CA GLY A 58 6.66 10.87 3.37
C GLY A 58 7.03 10.51 4.81
N SER A 59 6.38 11.10 5.82
CA SER A 59 6.66 10.83 7.23
C SER A 59 6.42 9.36 7.58
N LYS A 60 7.24 8.81 8.48
CA LYS A 60 7.10 7.40 8.93
C LYS A 60 5.70 7.08 9.45
N GLU A 61 5.02 8.05 10.07
CA GLU A 61 3.66 7.90 10.54
C GLU A 61 2.67 7.71 9.38
N THR A 62 2.76 8.56 8.35
CA THR A 62 1.92 8.46 7.15
C THR A 62 2.18 7.16 6.39
N LEU A 63 3.44 6.71 6.27
CA LEU A 63 3.73 5.42 5.63
C LEU A 63 3.09 4.25 6.36
N ARG A 64 3.17 4.21 7.70
CA ARG A 64 2.51 3.17 8.50
C ARG A 64 1.00 3.18 8.32
N LYS A 65 0.37 4.36 8.37
CA LYS A 65 -1.08 4.49 8.18
C LYS A 65 -1.52 4.00 6.81
N ILE A 66 -0.82 4.41 5.75
CA ILE A 66 -1.11 3.98 4.37
C ILE A 66 -0.91 2.47 4.21
N ALA A 67 0.19 1.91 4.71
CA ALA A 67 0.47 0.48 4.61
C ALA A 67 -0.61 -0.36 5.31
N ILE A 68 -1.00 0.01 6.53
CA ILE A 68 -2.07 -0.68 7.29
C ILE A 68 -3.40 -0.58 6.53
N ALA A 69 -3.80 0.62 6.11
CA ALA A 69 -5.05 0.81 5.38
C ALA A 69 -5.07 0.04 4.05
N ALA A 70 -3.98 0.09 3.28
CA ALA A 70 -3.84 -0.63 2.02
C ALA A 70 -3.88 -2.15 2.21
N ALA A 71 -3.22 -2.70 3.24
CA ALA A 71 -3.24 -4.14 3.49
C ALA A 71 -4.64 -4.66 3.89
N PHE A 72 -5.41 -3.87 4.65
CA PHE A 72 -6.65 -4.33 5.27
C PHE A 72 -7.95 -3.95 4.53
N HIS A 73 -7.93 -3.01 3.57
CA HIS A 73 -9.18 -2.50 2.95
C HIS A 73 -10.06 -3.59 2.33
N ASP A 74 -9.46 -4.62 1.74
CA ASP A 74 -10.16 -5.71 1.05
C ASP A 74 -9.80 -7.10 1.63
N ILE A 75 -9.11 -7.17 2.78
CA ILE A 75 -8.62 -8.46 3.32
C ILE A 75 -9.75 -9.43 3.66
N CYS A 76 -10.93 -8.89 3.99
CA CYS A 76 -12.13 -9.63 4.34
C CYS A 76 -12.63 -10.52 3.20
N ILE A 77 -12.21 -10.29 1.95
CA ILE A 77 -12.49 -11.19 0.82
C ILE A 77 -12.01 -12.62 1.13
N TRP A 78 -10.92 -12.77 1.88
CA TRP A 78 -10.34 -14.09 2.21
C TRP A 78 -10.52 -14.48 3.68
N THR A 79 -10.59 -13.51 4.59
CA THR A 79 -10.61 -13.79 6.05
C THR A 79 -12.01 -13.86 6.64
N ALA A 80 -13.05 -13.43 5.92
CA ALA A 80 -14.42 -13.59 6.38
C ALA A 80 -14.85 -15.06 6.23
N HIS A 81 -14.78 -15.82 7.33
CA HIS A 81 -15.40 -17.13 7.42
C HIS A 81 -16.86 -16.94 7.83
N TYR A 82 -17.80 -17.34 6.97
CA TYR A 82 -19.23 -17.45 7.27
C TYR A 82 -19.61 -18.90 7.55
#